data_AF-A0A2A7UDY3-F1
#
_entry.id   AF-A0A2A7UDY3-F1
#
_cell.length_a   1.000
_cell.length_b   1.000
_cell.length_c   1.000
_cell.angle_alpha   90.00
_cell.angle_beta   90.00
_cell.angle_gamma   90.00
#
_symmetry.space_group_name_H-M   'P 1'
#
loop_
_entity.id
_entity.type
_entity.pdbx_description
1 polymer ?
#
loop_
_entity_poly.entity_id
_entity_poly.type
_entity_poly.pdbx_seq_one_letter_code
_entity_poly.pdbx_strand_id
1 'polypeptide(L)'
;MRDLLQYLSGFPGSSWQERWESSGLDGRGRPVRGLAATPTKGTELTQALEALISMRIIQPTLEAFRANQFRDYPERFRIAQADPQLDAFFDAVAATDTSPHFRRRALFDVCTAITTQGIAFADLTPEAFLHYACHTRDAGLAWKSHSFDGNQPATSGLIARSAYSKRVSNQELPGRTRLAEKRSQVRGLPLRSEWHLAARSGALPHLCHDTRFDLGHQGPRSSRRGGVGRLIRDRVVAVAQQIVCIVSVHVHT
;
A
#
# COMPACT_ATOMS: atom_id res chain seq x y z
N MET A 1 -7.91 -8.17 -23.03
CA MET A 1 -6.46 -7.90 -23.15
C MET A 1 -6.08 -7.19 -24.44
N ARG A 2 -6.53 -7.68 -25.61
CA ARG A 2 -6.22 -7.10 -26.94
C ARG A 2 -6.43 -5.59 -27.02
N ASP A 3 -7.56 -5.07 -26.56
CA ASP A 3 -7.90 -3.64 -26.74
C ASP A 3 -7.00 -2.71 -25.92
N LEU A 4 -6.59 -3.12 -24.71
CA LEU A 4 -5.68 -2.33 -23.90
C LEU A 4 -4.29 -2.27 -24.55
N LEU A 5 -3.79 -3.40 -25.06
CA LEU A 5 -2.51 -3.44 -25.77
C LEU A 5 -2.56 -2.65 -27.09
N GLN A 6 -3.68 -2.70 -27.81
CA GLN A 6 -3.90 -1.87 -28.99
C GLN A 6 -3.90 -0.38 -28.64
N TYR A 7 -4.55 0.03 -27.55
CA TYR A 7 -4.48 1.40 -27.06
C TYR A 7 -3.03 1.81 -26.73
N LEU A 8 -2.30 0.98 -25.98
CA LEU A 8 -0.91 1.26 -25.60
C LEU A 8 0.05 1.29 -26.80
N SER A 9 -0.25 0.56 -27.89
CA SER A 9 0.58 0.58 -29.11
C SER A 9 0.63 1.96 -29.79
N GLY A 10 -0.32 2.86 -29.50
CA GLY A 10 -0.34 4.23 -30.01
C GLY A 10 0.65 5.18 -29.32
N PHE A 11 1.29 4.76 -28.22
CA PHE A 11 2.23 5.58 -27.45
C PHE A 11 3.68 5.19 -27.75
N PRO A 12 4.64 6.12 -27.63
CA PRO A 12 6.06 5.81 -27.81
C PRO A 12 6.57 4.81 -26.76
N GLY A 13 7.60 4.05 -27.11
CA GLY A 13 8.23 3.06 -26.23
C GLY A 13 8.56 1.76 -26.95
N SER A 14 9.69 1.17 -26.58
CA SER A 14 10.15 -0.15 -27.00
C SER A 14 9.52 -1.28 -26.17
N SER A 15 9.08 -0.98 -24.94
CA SER A 15 8.43 -1.94 -24.04
C SER A 15 6.98 -1.55 -23.72
N TRP A 16 6.20 -2.51 -23.20
CA TRP A 16 4.85 -2.23 -22.71
C TRP A 16 4.84 -1.30 -21.49
N GLN A 17 5.89 -1.35 -20.65
CA GLN A 17 6.07 -0.45 -19.52
C GLN A 17 6.28 1.01 -19.99
N GLU A 18 7.18 1.24 -20.94
CA GLU A 18 7.43 2.59 -21.48
C GLU A 18 6.17 3.18 -22.13
N ARG A 19 5.38 2.34 -22.82
CA ARG A 19 4.09 2.74 -23.41
C ARG A 19 3.04 3.03 -22.35
N TRP A 20 3.00 2.25 -21.27
CA TRP A 20 2.14 2.50 -20.12
C TRP A 20 2.45 3.87 -19.49
N GLU A 21 3.72 4.15 -19.22
CA GLU A 21 4.16 5.44 -18.67
C GLU A 21 3.84 6.59 -19.64
N SER A 22 4.17 6.42 -20.92
CA SER A 22 3.92 7.43 -21.98
C SER A 22 2.43 7.69 -22.23
N SER A 23 1.56 6.72 -21.94
CA SER A 23 0.10 6.92 -22.04
C SER A 23 -0.46 7.87 -20.99
N GLY A 24 0.30 8.15 -19.93
CA GLY A 24 -0.14 8.94 -18.78
C GLY A 24 -1.20 8.23 -17.92
N LEU A 25 -1.45 6.94 -18.13
CA LEU A 25 -2.29 6.10 -17.26
C LEU A 25 -1.60 5.76 -15.94
N ASP A 26 -0.27 5.87 -15.88
CA ASP A 26 0.51 5.71 -14.64
C ASP A 26 0.35 6.90 -13.67
N GLY A 27 -0.40 7.92 -14.08
CA GLY A 27 -0.73 9.07 -13.24
C GLY A 27 -1.90 8.82 -12.29
N ARG A 28 -1.92 9.59 -11.21
CA ARG A 28 -3.01 9.56 -10.21
C ARG A 28 -4.39 9.78 -10.83
N GLY A 29 -5.35 8.94 -10.42
CA GLY A 29 -6.78 9.15 -10.69
C GLY A 29 -7.20 8.88 -12.14
N ARG A 30 -6.40 8.12 -12.89
CA ARG A 30 -6.66 7.77 -14.30
C ARG A 30 -6.89 6.25 -14.46
N PRO A 31 -8.06 5.72 -14.07
CA PRO A 31 -8.33 4.30 -14.23
C PRO A 31 -8.54 3.93 -15.71
N VAL A 32 -8.10 2.74 -16.11
CA VAL A 32 -8.24 2.27 -17.50
C VAL A 32 -9.70 2.10 -17.92
N ARG A 33 -10.60 1.86 -16.97
CA ARG A 33 -12.04 1.82 -17.23
C ARG A 33 -12.59 3.13 -17.81
N GLY A 34 -11.91 4.26 -17.54
CA GLY A 34 -12.28 5.58 -18.06
C GLY A 34 -12.02 5.73 -19.56
N LEU A 35 -11.27 4.81 -20.17
CA LEU A 35 -11.06 4.79 -21.63
C LEU A 35 -12.25 4.17 -22.38
N ALA A 36 -13.12 3.43 -21.69
CA ALA A 36 -14.20 2.69 -22.31
C ALA A 36 -15.44 3.56 -22.53
N ALA A 37 -16.06 3.41 -23.70
CA ALA A 37 -17.36 4.01 -23.99
C ALA A 37 -18.53 3.35 -23.22
N THR A 38 -18.35 2.11 -22.74
CA THR A 38 -19.39 1.36 -22.02
C THR A 38 -18.85 0.73 -20.73
N PRO A 39 -19.71 0.50 -19.71
CA PRO A 39 -19.28 -0.13 -18.45
C PRO A 39 -18.71 -1.55 -18.63
N THR A 40 -19.30 -2.34 -19.52
CA THR A 40 -18.81 -3.69 -19.85
C THR A 40 -17.38 -3.63 -20.39
N LYS A 41 -17.13 -2.72 -21.34
CA LYS A 41 -15.80 -2.53 -21.90
C LYS A 41 -14.80 -2.02 -20.86
N GLY A 42 -15.25 -1.17 -19.94
CA GLY A 42 -14.43 -0.71 -18.82
C GLY A 42 -13.99 -1.84 -17.89
N THR A 43 -14.87 -2.83 -17.67
CA THR A 43 -14.56 -4.04 -16.90
C THR A 43 -13.53 -4.90 -17.63
N GLU A 44 -13.70 -5.11 -18.94
CA GLU A 44 -12.73 -5.86 -19.77
C GLU A 44 -11.35 -5.19 -19.78
N LEU A 45 -11.27 -3.86 -19.86
CA LEU A 45 -10.02 -3.12 -19.78
C LEU A 45 -9.36 -3.26 -18.40
N THR A 46 -10.15 -3.24 -17.34
CA THR A 46 -9.64 -3.42 -15.96
C THR A 46 -9.08 -4.83 -15.77
N GLN A 47 -9.77 -5.86 -16.28
CA GLN A 47 -9.28 -7.24 -16.26
C GLN A 47 -8.04 -7.43 -17.15
N ALA A 48 -7.97 -6.73 -18.29
CA ALA A 48 -6.78 -6.73 -19.13
C ALA A 48 -5.57 -6.15 -18.38
N LEU A 49 -5.74 -5.00 -17.73
CA LEU A 49 -4.70 -4.39 -16.93
C LEU A 49 -4.29 -5.30 -15.77
N GLU A 50 -5.25 -5.89 -15.07
CA GLU A 50 -5.01 -6.85 -14.00
C GLU A 50 -4.11 -8.00 -14.47
N ALA A 51 -4.39 -8.60 -15.63
CA ALA A 51 -3.57 -9.67 -16.18
C ALA A 51 -2.14 -9.20 -16.50
N LEU A 52 -1.97 -8.03 -17.13
CA LEU A 52 -0.65 -7.47 -17.45
C LEU A 52 0.18 -7.20 -16.20
N ILE A 53 -0.45 -6.68 -15.14
CA ILE A 53 0.19 -6.44 -13.86
C ILE A 53 0.54 -7.77 -13.18
N SER A 54 -0.36 -8.74 -13.18
CA SER A 54 -0.12 -10.05 -12.55
C SER A 54 1.01 -10.84 -13.21
N MET A 55 1.21 -10.66 -14.51
CA MET A 55 2.35 -11.21 -15.24
C MET A 55 3.61 -10.33 -15.18
N ARG A 56 3.60 -9.21 -14.43
CA ARG A 56 4.67 -8.21 -14.36
C ARG A 56 5.12 -7.65 -15.71
N ILE A 57 4.24 -7.63 -16.70
CA ILE A 57 4.49 -6.95 -17.98
C ILE A 57 4.45 -5.43 -17.78
N ILE A 58 3.61 -4.99 -16.84
CA ILE A 58 3.52 -3.60 -16.39
C ILE A 58 3.67 -3.56 -14.87
N GLN A 59 4.56 -2.72 -14.39
CA GLN A 59 4.69 -2.32 -12.99
C GLN A 59 4.10 -0.91 -12.83
N PRO A 60 2.87 -0.78 -12.30
CA PRO A 60 2.25 0.53 -12.09
C PRO A 60 2.79 1.20 -10.82
N THR A 61 2.71 2.53 -10.77
CA THR A 61 2.82 3.25 -9.49
C THR A 61 1.66 2.88 -8.55
N LEU A 62 1.85 3.10 -7.25
CA LEU A 62 0.78 2.88 -6.27
C LEU A 62 -0.47 3.71 -6.58
N GLU A 63 -0.31 4.94 -7.05
CA GLU A 63 -1.42 5.83 -7.37
C GLU A 63 -2.23 5.33 -8.57
N ALA A 64 -1.56 4.84 -9.61
CA ALA A 64 -2.21 4.25 -10.77
C ALA A 64 -2.87 2.92 -10.43
N PHE A 65 -2.20 2.06 -9.66
CA PHE A 65 -2.78 0.80 -9.21
C PHE A 65 -4.07 1.04 -8.41
N ARG A 66 -4.04 1.95 -7.43
CA ARG A 66 -5.19 2.27 -6.57
C ARG A 66 -6.28 3.09 -7.25
N ALA A 67 -6.02 3.67 -8.42
CA ALA A 67 -7.07 4.28 -9.23
C ALA A 67 -8.03 3.22 -9.82
N ASN A 68 -7.55 1.99 -10.02
CA ASN A 68 -8.31 0.89 -10.59
C ASN A 68 -8.98 0.02 -9.51
N GLN A 69 -10.03 -0.71 -9.90
CA GLN A 69 -10.78 -1.60 -9.01
C GLN A 69 -10.56 -3.05 -9.45
N PHE A 70 -9.68 -3.75 -8.74
CA PHE A 70 -9.41 -5.16 -9.01
C PHE A 70 -10.13 -6.04 -7.96
N ARG A 71 -11.09 -6.84 -8.41
CA ARG A 71 -11.97 -7.60 -7.51
C ARG A 71 -11.27 -8.80 -6.86
N ASP A 72 -10.52 -9.55 -7.66
CA ASP A 72 -9.89 -10.82 -7.25
C ASP A 72 -8.38 -10.82 -7.50
N TYR A 73 -7.77 -9.63 -7.41
CA TYR A 73 -6.36 -9.41 -7.70
C TYR A 73 -5.42 -10.38 -6.98
N PRO A 74 -5.54 -10.61 -5.66
CA PRO A 74 -4.57 -11.43 -4.94
C PRO A 74 -4.50 -12.85 -5.49
N GLU A 75 -5.65 -13.43 -5.82
CA GLU A 75 -5.72 -14.80 -6.34
C GLU A 75 -5.14 -14.89 -7.75
N ARG A 76 -5.48 -13.94 -8.63
CA ARG A 76 -4.91 -13.91 -9.99
C ARG A 76 -3.41 -13.64 -9.98
N PHE A 77 -2.95 -12.78 -9.07
CA PHE A 77 -1.53 -12.50 -8.88
C PHE A 77 -0.80 -13.76 -8.39
N ARG A 78 -1.32 -14.43 -7.35
CA ARG A 78 -0.77 -15.68 -6.83
C ARG A 78 -0.59 -16.74 -7.91
N ILE A 79 -1.65 -17.02 -8.68
CA ILE A 79 -1.63 -17.97 -9.79
C ILE A 79 -0.58 -17.59 -10.84
N ALA A 80 -0.50 -16.30 -11.20
CA ALA A 80 0.44 -15.84 -12.23
C ALA A 80 1.90 -15.84 -11.77
N GLN A 81 2.17 -15.63 -10.48
CA GLN A 81 3.51 -15.63 -9.93
C GLN A 81 4.05 -17.04 -9.69
N ALA A 82 3.17 -18.01 -9.41
CA ALA A 82 3.55 -19.40 -9.10
C ALA A 82 4.69 -19.49 -8.06
N ASP A 83 4.60 -18.65 -7.01
CA ASP A 83 5.59 -18.52 -5.95
C ASP A 83 5.17 -19.34 -4.72
N PRO A 84 5.90 -20.41 -4.35
CA PRO A 84 5.54 -21.27 -3.22
C PRO A 84 5.49 -20.55 -1.87
N GLN A 85 6.31 -19.50 -1.68
CA GLN A 85 6.31 -18.74 -0.42
C GLN A 85 5.07 -17.84 -0.34
N LEU A 86 4.64 -17.30 -1.49
CA LEU A 86 3.38 -16.57 -1.58
C LEU A 86 2.18 -17.51 -1.32
N ASP A 87 2.21 -18.74 -1.83
CA ASP A 87 1.18 -19.75 -1.53
C ASP A 87 1.11 -20.07 -0.03
N ALA A 88 2.26 -20.32 0.61
CA ALA A 88 2.33 -20.56 2.05
C ALA A 88 1.78 -19.37 2.87
N PHE A 89 2.03 -18.13 2.41
CA PHE A 89 1.44 -16.94 3.04
C PHE A 89 -0.09 -16.91 2.89
N PHE A 90 -0.63 -17.26 1.73
CA PHE A 90 -2.09 -17.34 1.53
C PHE A 90 -2.73 -18.37 2.45
N ASP A 91 -2.12 -19.54 2.59
CA ASP A 91 -2.57 -20.60 3.49
C ASP A 91 -2.52 -20.15 4.96
N ALA A 92 -1.43 -19.49 5.36
CA ALA A 92 -1.28 -18.93 6.71
C ALA A 92 -2.37 -17.89 7.02
N VAL A 93 -2.68 -16.99 6.07
CA VAL A 93 -3.77 -16.02 6.23
C VAL A 93 -5.12 -16.74 6.30
N ALA A 94 -5.37 -17.75 5.46
CA ALA A 94 -6.62 -18.51 5.45
C ALA A 94 -6.88 -19.23 6.78
N ALA A 95 -5.83 -19.75 7.43
CA ALA A 95 -5.89 -20.43 8.72
C ALA A 95 -6.17 -19.50 9.91
N THR A 96 -6.05 -18.17 9.74
CA THR A 96 -6.33 -17.22 10.84
C THR A 96 -7.81 -17.18 11.21
N ASP A 97 -8.11 -17.12 12.51
CA ASP A 97 -9.44 -16.85 13.05
C ASP A 97 -9.79 -15.36 12.97
N THR A 98 -9.91 -14.86 11.75
CA THR A 98 -10.21 -13.47 11.45
C THR A 98 -11.26 -13.40 10.36
N SER A 99 -12.08 -12.34 10.37
CA SER A 99 -13.16 -12.23 9.41
C SER A 99 -12.65 -12.27 7.95
N PRO A 100 -13.41 -12.85 7.01
CA PRO A 100 -13.02 -12.94 5.60
C PRO A 100 -12.65 -11.59 4.98
N HIS A 101 -13.29 -10.51 5.45
CA HIS A 101 -13.00 -9.15 5.01
C HIS A 101 -11.56 -8.73 5.30
N PHE A 102 -11.06 -8.96 6.52
CA PHE A 102 -9.70 -8.59 6.90
C PHE A 102 -8.66 -9.49 6.23
N ARG A 103 -8.94 -10.79 6.08
CA ARG A 103 -8.08 -11.70 5.31
C ARG A 103 -7.89 -11.22 3.87
N ARG A 104 -8.99 -10.93 3.16
CA ARG A 104 -8.93 -10.39 1.79
C ARG A 104 -8.13 -9.10 1.71
N ARG A 105 -8.30 -8.21 2.69
CA ARG A 105 -7.55 -6.95 2.75
C ARG A 105 -6.06 -7.16 2.96
N ALA A 106 -5.66 -8.05 3.86
CA ALA A 106 -4.26 -8.38 4.09
C ALA A 106 -3.60 -8.94 2.83
N LEU A 107 -4.24 -9.90 2.17
CA LEU A 107 -3.79 -10.46 0.89
C LEU A 107 -3.65 -9.37 -0.18
N PHE A 108 -4.65 -8.49 -0.29
CA PHE A 108 -4.61 -7.39 -1.25
C PHE A 108 -3.47 -6.40 -0.99
N ASP A 109 -3.27 -5.98 0.26
CA ASP A 109 -2.23 -5.02 0.61
C ASP A 109 -0.83 -5.61 0.36
N VAL A 110 -0.60 -6.89 0.69
CA VAL A 110 0.65 -7.60 0.40
C VAL A 110 0.91 -7.70 -1.10
N CYS A 111 -0.05 -8.22 -1.88
CA CYS A 111 0.13 -8.32 -3.34
C CYS A 111 0.34 -6.93 -3.97
N THR A 112 -0.37 -5.89 -3.50
CA THR A 112 -0.16 -4.52 -3.99
C THR A 112 1.25 -4.00 -3.68
N ALA A 113 1.75 -4.26 -2.47
CA ALA A 113 3.08 -3.82 -2.05
C ALA A 113 4.16 -4.43 -2.95
N ILE A 114 4.11 -5.75 -3.15
CA ILE A 114 5.04 -6.51 -4.00
C ILE A 114 5.00 -6.00 -5.43
N THR A 115 3.79 -5.83 -5.97
CA THR A 115 3.59 -5.37 -7.34
C THR A 115 4.12 -3.96 -7.58
N THR A 116 3.76 -3.00 -6.73
CA THR A 116 4.13 -1.59 -6.94
C THR A 116 5.62 -1.36 -6.69
N GLN A 117 6.24 -2.16 -5.84
CA GLN A 117 7.69 -2.12 -5.60
C GLN A 117 8.48 -2.95 -6.63
N GLY A 118 7.84 -3.89 -7.33
CA GLY A 118 8.49 -4.72 -8.34
C GLY A 118 9.42 -5.79 -7.75
N ILE A 119 9.18 -6.22 -6.51
CA ILE A 119 10.03 -7.15 -5.74
C ILE A 119 9.43 -8.56 -5.71
N ALA A 120 10.18 -9.61 -5.36
CA ALA A 120 9.60 -10.93 -5.11
C ALA A 120 8.91 -10.98 -3.72
N PHE A 121 8.15 -12.05 -3.41
CA PHE A 121 7.61 -12.21 -2.06
C PHE A 121 8.74 -12.38 -1.03
N ALA A 122 9.80 -13.11 -1.38
CA ALA A 122 11.01 -13.29 -0.55
C ALA A 122 11.67 -11.97 -0.13
N ASP A 123 11.57 -10.95 -0.97
CA ASP A 123 12.18 -9.64 -0.76
C ASP A 123 11.27 -8.68 0.02
N LEU A 124 10.04 -9.09 0.36
CA LEU A 124 9.10 -8.26 1.10
C LEU A 124 9.48 -8.21 2.59
N THR A 125 10.46 -7.38 2.91
CA THR A 125 10.86 -7.13 4.29
C THR A 125 9.80 -6.30 5.05
N PRO A 126 9.82 -6.33 6.40
CA PRO A 126 8.99 -5.43 7.21
C PRO A 126 9.13 -3.95 6.84
N GLU A 127 10.35 -3.49 6.52
CA GLU A 127 10.65 -2.12 6.11
C GLU A 127 10.03 -1.80 4.75
N ALA A 128 10.14 -2.72 3.78
CA ALA A 128 9.52 -2.58 2.47
C ALA A 128 7.99 -2.48 2.57
N PHE A 129 7.39 -3.30 3.44
CA PHE A 129 5.94 -3.26 3.68
C PHE A 129 5.50 -1.99 4.44
N LEU A 130 6.29 -1.55 5.43
CA LEU A 130 6.04 -0.30 6.15
C LEU A 130 6.15 0.92 5.23
N HIS A 131 7.14 0.95 4.34
CA HIS A 131 7.29 1.98 3.32
C HIS A 131 6.03 2.08 2.45
N TYR A 132 5.52 0.93 1.97
CA TYR A 132 4.25 0.87 1.24
C TYR A 132 3.06 1.44 2.05
N ALA A 133 2.95 1.09 3.34
CA ALA A 133 1.86 1.55 4.20
C ALA A 133 1.92 3.08 4.41
N CYS A 134 3.12 3.62 4.64
CA CYS A 134 3.36 5.05 4.73
C CYS A 134 3.01 5.77 3.43
N HIS A 135 3.48 5.26 2.28
CA HIS A 135 3.19 5.84 0.97
C HIS A 135 1.68 5.85 0.67
N THR A 136 0.98 4.75 0.97
CA THR A 136 -0.49 4.64 0.84
C THR A 136 -1.21 5.72 1.66
N ARG A 137 -0.77 5.93 2.91
CA ARG A 137 -1.34 6.92 3.81
C ARG A 137 -1.08 8.35 3.33
N ASP A 138 0.15 8.65 2.95
CA ASP A 138 0.59 10.00 2.56
C ASP A 138 -0.07 10.45 1.24
N ALA A 139 -0.29 9.51 0.32
CA ALA A 139 -1.05 9.73 -0.91
C ALA A 139 -2.58 9.87 -0.67
N GLY A 140 -3.06 9.55 0.54
CA GLY A 140 -4.50 9.52 0.86
C GLY A 140 -5.24 8.39 0.14
N LEU A 141 -4.53 7.31 -0.16
CA LEU A 141 -5.02 6.11 -0.85
C LEU A 141 -5.43 5.00 0.11
N ALA A 142 -5.41 5.27 1.41
CA ALA A 142 -5.93 4.35 2.41
C ALA A 142 -7.33 3.89 2.01
N TRP A 143 -7.51 2.57 1.96
CA TRP A 143 -8.75 1.93 1.53
C TRP A 143 -9.95 2.61 2.18
N LYS A 144 -10.78 3.27 1.36
CA LYS A 144 -12.09 3.71 1.81
C LYS A 144 -12.85 2.45 2.15
N SER A 145 -13.41 2.37 3.36
CA SER A 145 -14.40 1.35 3.70
C SER A 145 -15.61 1.55 2.79
N HIS A 146 -15.49 1.09 1.54
CA HIS A 146 -16.61 0.90 0.67
C HIS A 146 -17.36 -0.28 1.28
N SER A 147 -18.48 0.01 1.94
CA SER A 147 -19.59 -0.92 1.96
C SER A 147 -19.75 -1.43 0.53
N PHE A 148 -19.80 -2.74 0.34
CA PHE A 148 -19.95 -3.40 -0.95
C PHE A 148 -21.34 -3.16 -1.57
N ASP A 149 -21.96 -2.01 -1.31
CA ASP A 149 -23.26 -1.59 -1.85
C ASP A 149 -22.98 -0.66 -3.03
N GLY A 150 -23.11 -1.20 -4.23
CA GLY A 150 -22.61 -0.65 -5.49
C GLY A 150 -23.31 0.60 -6.02
N ASN A 151 -23.38 1.71 -5.26
CA ASN A 151 -23.87 2.97 -5.82
C ASN A 151 -23.35 4.22 -5.09
N GLN A 152 -22.30 4.87 -5.61
CA GLN A 152 -22.16 6.35 -5.56
C GLN A 152 -20.95 6.88 -6.38
N PRO A 153 -21.06 8.08 -7.00
CA PRO A 153 -20.05 8.65 -7.88
C PRO A 153 -18.87 9.33 -7.16
N ALA A 154 -17.75 9.39 -7.87
CA ALA A 154 -16.44 9.79 -7.38
C ALA A 154 -16.25 11.32 -7.30
N THR A 155 -16.74 11.98 -6.25
CA THR A 155 -16.40 13.39 -5.99
C THR A 155 -16.35 13.69 -4.49
N SER A 156 -15.24 13.37 -3.80
CA SER A 156 -15.00 13.85 -2.42
C SER A 156 -13.52 13.80 -1.99
N GLY A 157 -12.59 14.07 -2.92
CA GLY A 157 -11.14 14.09 -2.63
C GLY A 157 -10.64 15.34 -1.89
N LEU A 158 -11.39 16.45 -1.93
CA LEU A 158 -10.92 17.74 -1.42
C LEU A 158 -11.25 18.00 0.07
N ILE A 159 -12.17 17.24 0.68
CA ILE A 159 -12.65 17.53 2.04
C ILE A 159 -11.75 16.91 3.14
N ALA A 160 -11.07 15.77 2.86
CA ALA A 160 -10.29 15.07 3.88
C ALA A 160 -8.98 15.80 4.27
N ARG A 161 -8.31 16.48 3.32
CA ARG A 161 -7.13 17.32 3.63
C ARG A 161 -7.49 18.59 4.41
N SER A 162 -8.63 19.21 4.09
CA SER A 162 -9.12 20.42 4.77
C SER A 162 -9.48 20.16 6.24
N ALA A 163 -10.13 19.03 6.54
CA ALA A 163 -10.57 18.69 7.89
C ALA A 163 -9.42 18.28 8.83
N TYR A 164 -8.32 17.70 8.30
CA TYR A 164 -7.17 17.33 9.12
C TYR A 164 -6.21 18.51 9.36
N SER A 165 -5.97 19.34 8.33
CA SER A 165 -5.15 20.56 8.47
C SER A 165 -5.77 21.56 9.45
N LYS A 166 -7.09 21.80 9.36
CA LYS A 166 -7.80 22.69 10.32
C LYS A 166 -7.82 22.16 11.75
N ARG A 167 -7.72 20.85 11.97
CA ARG A 167 -7.73 20.27 13.32
C ARG A 167 -6.36 20.31 14.00
N VAL A 168 -5.26 20.39 13.23
CA VAL A 168 -3.90 20.59 13.77
C VAL A 168 -3.60 22.06 14.05
N SER A 169 -4.24 23.01 13.36
CA SER A 169 -4.09 24.45 13.64
C SER A 169 -4.91 24.97 14.82
N ASN A 170 -6.01 24.31 15.23
CA ASN A 170 -6.92 24.81 16.28
C ASN A 170 -6.75 24.15 17.66
N GLN A 171 -5.67 23.37 17.89
CA GLN A 171 -5.27 22.97 19.25
C GLN A 171 -3.97 23.69 19.61
N GLU A 172 -4.12 24.88 20.18
CA GLU A 172 -3.08 25.51 20.99
C GLU A 172 -2.83 24.61 22.22
N LEU A 173 -1.78 23.78 22.14
CA LEU A 173 -1.21 23.10 23.29
C LEU A 173 -0.09 23.99 23.86
N PRO A 174 -0.16 24.40 25.15
CA PRO A 174 0.93 25.14 25.77
C PRO A 174 2.16 24.23 25.90
N GLY A 175 3.32 24.71 25.45
CA GLY A 175 4.62 24.03 25.63
C GLY A 175 5.45 23.76 24.36
N ARG A 176 5.07 24.30 23.20
CA ARG A 176 5.72 23.97 21.92
C ARG A 176 7.05 24.67 21.60
N THR A 177 7.60 25.46 22.52
CA THR A 177 8.84 26.23 22.29
C THR A 177 10.15 25.46 22.47
N ARG A 178 10.14 24.17 22.89
CA ARG A 178 11.38 23.37 23.06
C ARG A 178 11.65 22.28 22.02
N LEU A 179 10.77 22.08 21.03
CA LEU A 179 10.92 21.01 20.01
C LEU A 179 11.20 21.53 18.59
N ALA A 180 11.04 22.83 18.33
CA ALA A 180 11.38 23.43 17.04
C ALA A 180 12.91 23.50 16.84
N GLU A 181 13.67 23.61 17.92
CA GLU A 181 15.14 23.74 17.90
C GLU A 181 15.86 22.40 17.61
N LYS A 182 15.18 21.26 17.80
CA LYS A 182 15.75 19.92 17.53
C LYS A 182 15.49 19.39 16.12
N ARG A 183 14.70 20.12 15.30
CA ARG A 183 14.30 19.71 13.94
C ARG A 183 15.20 20.23 12.83
N SER A 184 16.16 21.11 13.12
CA SER A 184 17.13 21.61 12.14
C SER A 184 18.32 20.68 11.90
N GLN A 185 18.46 19.58 12.65
CA GLN A 185 19.70 18.79 12.68
C GLN A 185 19.65 17.44 11.94
N VAL A 186 18.57 17.12 11.24
CA VAL A 186 18.45 15.86 10.47
C VAL A 186 18.01 16.16 9.03
N ARG A 187 18.95 16.62 8.21
CA ARG A 187 18.86 16.55 6.74
C ARG A 187 20.00 15.65 6.25
N GLY A 188 19.63 14.48 5.75
CA GLY A 188 20.56 13.50 5.19
C GLY A 188 19.86 12.22 4.75
N LEU A 189 18.76 12.32 3.99
CA LEU A 189 18.17 11.16 3.33
C LEU A 189 18.54 11.19 1.83
N PRO A 190 19.12 10.11 1.29
CA PRO A 190 19.57 10.04 -0.09
C PRO A 190 18.41 9.90 -1.09
N LEU A 191 18.64 10.34 -2.33
CA LEU A 191 17.67 10.35 -3.42
C LEU A 191 17.45 8.94 -3.99
N ARG A 192 16.33 8.74 -4.71
CA ARG A 192 15.83 7.44 -5.24
C ARG A 192 16.87 6.64 -6.05
N SER A 193 17.83 7.29 -6.71
CA SER A 193 18.89 6.65 -7.49
C SER A 193 19.97 5.98 -6.62
N GLU A 194 20.16 6.42 -5.38
CA GLU A 194 21.23 5.95 -4.48
C GLU A 194 20.84 4.67 -3.72
N TRP A 195 19.54 4.39 -3.61
CA TRP A 195 19.01 3.18 -2.97
C TRP A 195 19.36 1.89 -3.73
N HIS A 196 19.36 1.94 -5.07
CA HIS A 196 19.70 0.78 -5.90
C HIS A 196 21.18 0.36 -5.79
N LEU A 197 22.07 1.28 -5.37
CA LEU A 197 23.49 1.03 -5.13
C LEU A 197 23.77 0.55 -3.70
N ALA A 198 23.06 1.08 -2.70
CA ALA A 198 23.17 0.64 -1.31
C ALA A 198 22.70 -0.81 -1.10
N ALA A 199 21.58 -1.19 -1.75
CA ALA A 199 21.06 -2.56 -1.70
C ALA A 199 21.99 -3.61 -2.36
N ARG A 200 22.83 -3.20 -3.32
CA ARG A 200 23.80 -4.09 -3.99
C ARG A 200 25.13 -4.23 -3.25
N SER A 201 25.45 -3.32 -2.32
CA SER A 201 26.76 -3.26 -1.66
C SER A 201 26.77 -3.80 -0.22
N GLY A 202 25.62 -4.24 0.31
CA GLY A 202 25.53 -4.80 1.66
C GLY A 202 25.82 -3.82 2.80
N ALA A 203 25.90 -2.51 2.50
CA ALA A 203 26.20 -1.48 3.48
C ALA A 203 24.91 -0.79 3.96
N LEU A 204 24.29 -1.34 5.01
CA LEU A 204 23.34 -0.60 5.84
C LEU A 204 23.98 -0.32 7.20
N PRO A 205 23.95 0.93 7.70
CA PRO A 205 24.60 1.30 8.95
C PRO A 205 23.85 0.70 10.15
N HIS A 206 24.61 -0.01 10.98
CA HIS A 206 24.19 -0.56 12.26
C HIS A 206 23.88 0.58 13.24
N LEU A 207 22.61 0.78 13.56
CA LEU A 207 22.20 1.59 14.71
C LEU A 207 21.17 0.82 15.52
N CYS A 208 21.68 0.03 16.46
CA CYS A 208 20.94 -0.46 17.61
C CYS A 208 21.62 0.11 18.85
N HIS A 209 20.88 0.81 19.72
CA HIS A 209 20.84 0.52 21.15
C HIS A 209 19.87 1.47 21.89
N ASP A 210 19.15 0.85 22.81
CA ASP A 210 18.48 1.41 23.99
C ASP A 210 17.19 2.25 23.83
N THR A 211 16.07 1.60 24.14
CA THR A 211 15.11 2.17 25.09
C THR A 211 14.42 1.04 25.88
N ARG A 212 14.78 0.92 27.16
CA ARG A 212 14.01 0.19 28.18
C ARG A 212 12.61 0.82 28.28
N PHE A 213 11.58 -0.01 28.15
CA PHE A 213 10.20 0.37 28.44
C PHE A 213 9.90 0.08 29.91
N ASP A 214 9.65 1.14 30.68
CA ASP A 214 9.25 1.09 32.09
C ASP A 214 7.71 1.03 32.17
N LEU A 215 7.18 -0.04 32.76
CA LEU A 215 5.73 -0.29 32.86
C LEU A 215 5.18 0.31 34.16
N GLY A 216 4.82 1.60 34.10
CA GLY A 216 4.07 2.27 35.17
C GLY A 216 2.59 1.90 35.18
N HIS A 217 2.15 1.23 36.24
CA HIS A 217 0.76 0.98 36.63
C HIS A 217 -0.07 2.27 36.75
N GLN A 218 -1.18 2.40 36.00
CA GLN A 218 -2.33 3.22 36.40
C GLN A 218 -3.66 2.56 36.01
N GLY A 219 -4.55 2.47 37.01
CA GLY A 219 -5.88 1.85 36.95
C GLY A 219 -6.94 2.66 36.18
N PRO A 220 -8.21 2.21 36.24
CA PRO A 220 -9.13 2.34 35.11
C PRO A 220 -9.87 3.69 35.12
N ARG A 221 -9.82 4.40 33.98
CA ARG A 221 -10.74 5.49 33.67
C ARG A 221 -11.63 5.10 32.50
N SER A 222 -12.90 4.89 32.83
CA SER A 222 -14.01 4.73 31.89
C SER A 222 -14.24 6.04 31.12
N SER A 223 -14.12 5.99 29.80
CA SER A 223 -14.59 7.06 28.91
C SER A 223 -14.96 6.46 27.55
N ARG A 224 -16.26 6.18 27.42
CA ARG A 224 -16.93 5.89 26.15
C ARG A 224 -16.93 7.18 25.32
N ARG A 225 -16.06 7.29 24.31
CA ARG A 225 -16.27 7.97 23.01
C ARG A 225 -14.95 7.96 22.23
N GLY A 226 -14.90 7.21 21.12
CA GLY A 226 -13.74 7.16 20.22
C GLY A 226 -13.48 5.82 19.51
N GLY A 227 -14.49 4.96 19.40
CA GLY A 227 -14.32 3.53 19.10
C GLY A 227 -13.90 3.15 17.67
N VAL A 228 -14.08 4.02 16.67
CA VAL A 228 -13.84 3.58 15.27
C VAL A 228 -12.40 3.85 14.81
N GLY A 229 -11.82 4.99 15.17
CA GLY A 229 -10.44 5.33 14.77
C GLY A 229 -9.36 4.53 15.49
N ARG A 230 -9.62 4.15 16.76
CA ARG A 230 -8.69 3.35 17.57
C ARG A 230 -8.67 1.88 17.12
N LEU A 231 -9.85 1.31 16.85
CA LEU A 231 -10.00 -0.07 16.38
C LEU A 231 -9.33 -0.32 15.01
N ILE A 232 -9.34 0.67 14.11
CA ILE A 232 -8.65 0.56 12.81
C ILE A 232 -7.13 0.62 13.00
N ARG A 233 -6.63 1.51 13.88
CA ARG A 233 -5.20 1.62 14.18
C ARG A 233 -4.68 0.35 14.84
N ASP A 234 -5.38 -0.15 15.84
CA ASP A 234 -4.97 -1.32 16.61
C ASP A 234 -5.02 -2.60 15.75
N ARG A 235 -5.97 -2.69 14.80
CA ARG A 235 -6.06 -3.83 13.89
C ARG A 235 -5.07 -3.77 12.71
N VAL A 236 -4.73 -2.58 12.21
CA VAL A 236 -3.65 -2.43 11.21
C VAL A 236 -2.30 -2.75 11.85
N VAL A 237 -2.08 -2.35 13.10
CA VAL A 237 -0.89 -2.73 13.86
C VAL A 237 -0.88 -4.23 14.15
N ALA A 238 -2.01 -4.85 14.48
CA ALA A 238 -2.10 -6.30 14.67
C ALA A 238 -1.83 -7.09 13.37
N VAL A 239 -2.38 -6.65 12.23
CA VAL A 239 -2.11 -7.28 10.93
C VAL A 239 -0.65 -7.07 10.51
N ALA A 240 -0.08 -5.88 10.75
CA ALA A 240 1.33 -5.63 10.50
C ALA A 240 2.24 -6.47 11.41
N GLN A 241 1.92 -6.59 12.70
CA GLN A 241 2.65 -7.46 13.63
C GLN A 241 2.51 -8.93 13.26
N GLN A 242 1.36 -9.37 12.78
CA GLN A 242 1.14 -10.75 12.38
C GLN A 242 1.84 -11.07 11.04
N ILE A 243 1.87 -10.14 10.09
CA ILE A 243 2.70 -10.23 8.88
C ILE A 243 4.18 -10.30 9.25
N VAL A 244 4.64 -9.43 10.16
CA VAL A 244 6.03 -9.47 10.66
C VAL A 244 6.34 -10.80 11.35
N CYS A 245 5.47 -11.32 12.20
CA CYS A 245 5.67 -12.62 12.85
C CYS A 245 5.71 -13.77 11.85
N ILE A 246 4.84 -13.79 10.83
CA ILE A 246 4.83 -14.83 9.80
C ILE A 246 6.11 -14.78 8.94
N VAL A 247 6.54 -13.58 8.54
CA VAL A 247 7.76 -13.38 7.75
C VAL A 247 9.02 -13.71 8.58
N SER A 248 9.07 -13.36 9.86
CA SER A 248 10.23 -13.63 10.72
C SER A 248 10.39 -15.12 11.09
N VAL A 249 9.31 -15.90 11.13
CA VAL A 249 9.39 -17.35 11.42
C VAL A 249 9.98 -18.14 10.25
N HIS A 250 9.82 -17.68 9.00
CA HIS A 250 10.32 -18.37 7.81
C HIS A 250 11.80 -18.07 7.47
N VAL A 251 12.42 -17.07 8.09
CA VAL A 251 13.84 -16.71 7.85
C VAL A 251 14.82 -17.51 8.73
N HIS A 252 14.32 -18.29 9.69
CA HIS A 252 15.12 -19.04 10.66
C HIS A 252 14.96 -20.57 10.61
N THR A 253 14.40 -21.10 9.53
CA THR A 253 14.32 -22.55 9.23
C THR A 253 14.88 -22.83 7.86
#